data_AF-A0A2T4X7P1-F1
#
_entry.id   AF-A0A2T4X7P1-F1
#
_cell.length_a   1.000
_cell.length_b   1.000
_cell.length_c   1.000
_cell.angle_alpha   90.00
_cell.angle_beta   90.00
_cell.angle_gamma   90.00
#
_symmetry.space_group_name_H-M   'P 1'
#
loop_
_entity.id
_entity.type
_entity.pdbx_description
1 polymer ?
#
loop_
_entity_poly.entity_id
_entity_poly.type
_entity_poly.pdbx_seq_one_letter_code
_entity_poly.pdbx_strand_id
1 'polypeptide(L)'
;MKNIWTLLLLLGSFSLFGQVTVDFTDPATPTWGTNAQRVITVNTVPVAMMWAGDANQDGKVRYSDGFIPPFTVISSDAISIFNVLLGDPTAQLDGYSQFDTNMDGKVRYSDGFIPPSTVIASDALFIFSILDGDPAGEITQQF
;
A
#
# COMPACT_ATOMS: atom_id res chain seq x y z
N MET A 1 33.48 37.17 -19.46
CA MET A 1 32.50 36.71 -18.44
C MET A 1 32.45 35.19 -18.47
N LYS A 2 32.91 34.53 -17.42
CA LYS A 2 32.44 33.23 -16.92
C LYS A 2 33.25 32.94 -15.66
N ASN A 3 32.71 33.38 -14.53
CA ASN A 3 33.30 33.14 -13.23
C ASN A 3 33.04 31.67 -12.90
N ILE A 4 34.11 30.88 -12.90
CA ILE A 4 34.13 29.50 -12.43
C ILE A 4 34.17 29.56 -10.90
N TRP A 5 33.06 29.23 -10.25
CA TRP A 5 33.04 29.01 -8.81
C TRP A 5 33.47 27.57 -8.54
N THR A 6 34.66 27.42 -7.95
CA THR A 6 35.13 26.13 -7.42
C THR A 6 34.40 25.89 -6.10
N LEU A 7 33.54 24.87 -6.05
CA LEU A 7 32.94 24.40 -4.81
C LEU A 7 33.91 23.41 -4.14
N LEU A 8 34.60 23.87 -3.09
CA LEU A 8 35.42 23.01 -2.24
C LEU A 8 34.49 22.23 -1.29
N LEU A 9 34.24 20.96 -1.58
CA LEU A 9 33.57 20.03 -0.66
C LEU A 9 34.58 19.55 0.38
N LEU A 10 34.54 20.17 1.57
CA LEU A 10 35.17 19.65 2.77
C LEU A 10 34.31 18.50 3.32
N LEU A 11 35.00 17.44 3.77
CA LEU A 11 34.48 16.20 4.34
C LEU A 11 33.13 16.36 5.09
N GLY A 12 32.07 15.87 4.46
CA GLY A 12 30.74 15.77 5.04
C GLY A 12 29.81 15.18 4.00
N SER A 13 29.48 13.90 4.16
CA SER A 13 28.51 13.19 3.33
C SER A 13 27.20 13.97 3.24
N PHE A 14 26.79 14.30 2.02
CA PHE A 14 25.48 14.85 1.72
C PHE A 14 24.46 13.71 1.77
N SER A 15 23.64 13.67 2.83
CA SER A 15 22.45 12.79 2.86
C SER A 15 21.27 13.58 2.31
N LEU A 16 20.86 13.28 1.07
CA LEU A 16 19.73 13.96 0.42
C LEU A 16 18.37 13.49 1.00
N PHE A 17 18.35 12.40 1.78
CA PHE A 17 17.17 11.94 2.50
C PHE A 17 17.63 11.34 3.83
N GLY A 18 17.35 12.03 4.93
CA GLY A 18 17.53 11.43 6.25
C GLY A 18 16.66 10.18 6.34
N GLN A 19 17.26 9.03 6.59
CA GLN A 19 16.51 7.82 6.91
C GLN A 19 15.69 8.10 8.18
N VAL A 20 14.38 8.26 8.01
CA VAL A 20 13.47 8.37 9.15
C VAL A 20 13.22 6.95 9.65
N THR A 21 13.62 6.68 10.89
CA THR A 21 13.19 5.46 11.57
C THR A 21 11.76 5.70 12.04
N VAL A 22 10.83 4.89 11.56
CA VAL A 22 9.42 4.91 11.97
C VAL A 22 9.18 3.73 12.89
N ASP A 23 8.73 4.00 14.11
CA ASP A 23 8.43 2.98 15.11
C ASP A 23 6.93 2.71 15.18
N PHE A 24 6.46 1.67 14.49
CA PHE A 24 5.05 1.28 14.50
C PHE A 24 4.60 0.59 15.80
N THR A 25 5.47 0.48 16.81
CA THR A 25 5.07 0.08 18.17
C THR A 25 4.70 1.26 19.06
N ASP A 26 5.13 2.48 18.68
CA ASP A 26 4.72 3.71 19.34
C ASP A 26 3.27 4.07 18.92
N PRO A 27 2.31 4.15 19.84
CA PRO A 27 0.94 4.58 19.52
C PRO A 27 0.84 6.05 19.08
N ALA A 28 1.90 6.84 19.26
CA ALA A 28 1.99 8.21 18.76
C ALA A 28 2.52 8.29 17.31
N THR A 29 2.97 7.18 16.72
CA THR A 29 3.40 7.17 15.31
C THR A 29 2.22 7.52 14.41
N PRO A 30 2.33 8.57 13.58
CA PRO A 30 1.26 8.96 12.68
C PRO A 30 0.92 7.80 11.74
N THR A 31 -0.35 7.40 11.74
CA THR A 31 -0.89 6.42 10.80
C THR A 31 -1.93 7.07 9.91
N TRP A 32 -2.15 6.49 8.73
CA TRP A 32 -3.21 6.93 7.82
C TRP A 32 -4.51 6.22 8.17
N GLY A 33 -5.55 6.98 8.52
CA GLY A 33 -6.87 6.47 8.88
C GLY A 33 -7.19 6.53 10.39
N THR A 34 -8.47 6.41 10.73
CA THR A 34 -8.93 6.33 12.14
C THR A 34 -8.76 4.90 12.64
N ASN A 35 -8.17 4.70 13.82
CA ASN A 35 -7.88 3.37 14.40
C ASN A 35 -7.01 2.46 13.50
N ALA A 36 -6.19 3.04 12.63
CA ALA A 36 -5.32 2.32 11.70
C ALA A 36 -4.21 1.50 12.40
N GLN A 37 -4.01 1.74 13.70
CA GLN A 37 -3.14 0.97 14.57
C GLN A 37 -3.94 0.45 15.77
N ARG A 38 -3.84 -0.85 16.05
CA ARG A 38 -4.45 -1.49 17.22
C ARG A 38 -3.41 -2.32 17.95
N VAL A 39 -3.24 -2.07 19.24
CA VAL A 39 -2.43 -2.93 20.10
C VAL A 39 -3.28 -4.10 20.58
N ILE A 40 -2.88 -5.33 20.27
CA ILE A 40 -3.47 -6.56 20.82
C ILE A 40 -2.46 -7.25 21.74
N THR A 41 -2.93 -8.16 22.60
CA THR A 41 -2.05 -9.00 23.43
C THR A 41 -2.06 -10.42 22.90
N VAL A 42 -0.91 -10.91 22.43
CA VAL A 42 -0.71 -12.31 22.00
C VAL A 42 0.22 -12.97 23.00
N ASN A 43 -0.25 -14.00 23.70
CA ASN A 43 0.55 -14.74 24.68
C ASN A 43 1.31 -13.82 25.65
N THR A 44 0.63 -12.82 26.25
CA THR A 44 1.19 -11.78 27.15
C THR A 44 2.14 -10.76 26.53
N VAL A 45 2.39 -10.81 25.22
CA VAL A 45 3.21 -9.81 24.51
C VAL A 45 2.29 -8.81 23.79
N PRO A 46 2.44 -7.49 24.01
CA PRO A 46 1.73 -6.50 23.21
C PRO A 46 2.27 -6.50 21.78
N VAL A 47 1.38 -6.61 20.80
CA VAL A 47 1.69 -6.55 19.37
C VAL A 47 0.88 -5.42 18.77
N ALA A 48 1.56 -4.45 18.16
CA ALA A 48 0.90 -3.44 17.36
C ALA A 48 0.53 -4.05 16.00
N MET A 49 -0.75 -3.98 15.66
CA MET A 49 -1.27 -4.37 14.36
C MET A 49 -1.66 -3.12 13.59
N MET A 50 -1.46 -3.15 12.29
CA MET A 50 -1.98 -2.17 11.36
C MET A 50 -2.94 -2.85 10.39
N TRP A 51 -3.88 -2.10 9.83
CA TRP A 51 -4.77 -2.59 8.78
C TRP A 51 -4.55 -1.77 7.52
N ALA A 52 -4.23 -2.45 6.44
CA ALA A 52 -4.12 -1.86 5.12
C ALA A 52 -5.03 -2.68 4.19
N GLY A 53 -6.28 -2.25 4.07
CA GLY A 53 -7.27 -3.00 3.29
C GLY A 53 -8.25 -2.13 2.54
N ASP A 54 -8.48 -0.90 3.02
CA ASP A 54 -9.38 0.06 2.41
C ASP A 54 -8.56 1.18 1.79
N ALA A 55 -8.15 0.95 0.55
CA ALA A 55 -7.31 1.86 -0.22
C ALA A 55 -8.09 3.14 -0.62
N ASN A 56 -9.42 3.07 -0.59
CA ASN A 56 -10.33 4.12 -1.06
C ASN A 56 -11.02 4.92 0.08
N GLN A 57 -10.90 4.47 1.32
CA GLN A 57 -11.43 5.05 2.56
C GLN A 57 -12.97 5.06 2.68
N ASP A 58 -13.66 4.07 2.10
CA ASP A 58 -15.12 3.95 2.22
C ASP A 58 -15.60 2.93 3.25
N GLY A 59 -14.69 2.44 4.10
CA GLY A 59 -14.94 1.50 5.17
C GLY A 59 -15.17 0.07 4.68
N LYS A 60 -14.72 -0.26 3.46
CA LYS A 60 -14.93 -1.56 2.84
C LYS A 60 -13.65 -2.03 2.15
N VAL A 61 -13.48 -3.35 2.06
CA VAL A 61 -12.39 -4.01 1.33
C VAL A 61 -12.96 -4.83 0.20
N ARG A 62 -12.60 -4.50 -1.05
CA ARG A 62 -13.26 -5.00 -2.26
C ARG A 62 -12.27 -5.17 -3.41
N TYR A 63 -12.27 -6.35 -4.00
CA TYR A 63 -11.63 -6.61 -5.28
C TYR A 63 -12.72 -6.84 -6.33
N SER A 64 -12.65 -6.13 -7.45
CA SER A 64 -13.48 -6.43 -8.62
C SER A 64 -12.56 -6.52 -9.82
N ASP A 65 -12.52 -7.68 -10.47
CA ASP A 65 -11.99 -7.81 -11.81
C ASP A 65 -13.04 -7.21 -12.76
N GLY A 66 -12.90 -5.94 -13.07
CA GLY A 66 -13.83 -5.25 -13.97
C GLY A 66 -13.80 -5.84 -15.38
N PHE A 67 -14.46 -6.98 -15.62
CA PHE A 67 -14.72 -7.54 -16.94
C PHE A 67 -15.96 -8.46 -16.95
N ILE A 68 -17.14 -7.84 -16.90
CA ILE A 68 -18.40 -8.14 -17.64
C ILE A 68 -18.89 -9.63 -17.74
N PRO A 69 -20.20 -9.96 -17.52
CA PRO A 69 -21.37 -9.06 -17.37
C PRO A 69 -22.19 -9.27 -16.07
N PRO A 70 -23.18 -8.40 -15.84
CA PRO A 70 -23.24 -7.42 -14.75
C PRO A 70 -23.74 -8.04 -13.43
N PHE A 71 -22.89 -8.09 -12.42
CA PHE A 71 -23.38 -7.92 -11.06
C PHE A 71 -22.90 -6.57 -10.56
N THR A 72 -23.72 -5.95 -9.74
CA THR A 72 -23.55 -4.64 -9.10
C THR A 72 -22.10 -4.18 -9.13
N VAL A 73 -21.80 -3.09 -9.84
CA VAL A 73 -20.43 -2.55 -9.88
C VAL A 73 -20.10 -2.08 -8.48
N ILE A 74 -19.41 -2.94 -7.74
CA ILE A 74 -18.83 -2.61 -6.46
C ILE A 74 -17.54 -1.88 -6.78
N SER A 75 -17.37 -0.66 -6.26
CA SER A 75 -16.12 0.10 -6.44
C SER A 75 -14.95 -0.71 -5.88
N SER A 76 -13.96 -1.05 -6.69
CA SER A 76 -12.83 -1.84 -6.21
C SER A 76 -11.76 -0.97 -5.55
N ASP A 77 -11.13 -1.46 -4.48
CA ASP A 77 -9.91 -0.87 -3.93
C ASP A 77 -8.72 -1.00 -4.89
N ALA A 78 -8.71 -2.03 -5.73
CA ALA A 78 -7.66 -2.24 -6.73
C ALA A 78 -7.58 -1.09 -7.75
N ILE A 79 -8.71 -0.42 -8.06
CA ILE A 79 -8.69 0.74 -8.97
C ILE A 79 -7.98 1.94 -8.34
N SER A 80 -8.08 2.11 -7.01
CA SER A 80 -7.37 3.17 -6.28
C SER A 80 -5.87 2.95 -6.30
N ILE A 81 -5.44 1.69 -6.17
CA ILE A 81 -4.03 1.28 -6.30
C ILE A 81 -3.53 1.52 -7.73
N PHE A 82 -4.30 1.15 -8.74
CA PHE A 82 -3.94 1.41 -10.14
C PHE A 82 -3.81 2.90 -10.45
N ASN A 83 -4.71 3.73 -9.91
CA ASN A 83 -4.70 5.17 -10.11
C ASN A 83 -3.47 5.86 -9.49
N VAL A 84 -3.00 5.44 -8.31
CA VAL A 84 -1.78 6.03 -7.71
C VAL A 84 -0.53 5.68 -8.51
N LEU A 85 -0.55 4.56 -9.23
CA LEU A 85 0.48 4.14 -10.18
C LEU A 85 0.32 4.79 -11.56
N LEU A 86 -0.53 5.81 -11.70
CA LEU A 86 -0.79 6.53 -12.95
C LEU A 86 -1.27 5.64 -14.10
N GLY A 87 -1.90 4.51 -13.77
CA GLY A 87 -2.38 3.54 -14.74
C GLY A 87 -1.28 2.65 -15.36
N ASP A 88 -0.09 2.60 -14.75
CA ASP A 88 0.97 1.69 -15.16
C ASP A 88 0.88 0.38 -14.34
N PRO A 89 0.49 -0.75 -14.97
CA PRO A 89 0.37 -2.05 -14.30
C PRO A 89 1.72 -2.72 -14.01
N THR A 90 2.83 -2.06 -14.31
CA THR A 90 4.19 -2.53 -14.00
C THR A 90 4.93 -1.59 -13.05
N ALA A 91 4.33 -0.45 -12.72
CA ALA A 91 4.92 0.51 -11.80
C ALA A 91 4.89 -0.01 -10.35
N GLN A 92 5.87 0.46 -9.59
CA GLN A 92 5.99 0.26 -8.16
C GLN A 92 6.26 1.61 -7.51
N LEU A 93 5.60 1.87 -6.40
CA LEU A 93 5.93 2.98 -5.51
C LEU A 93 6.53 2.42 -4.22
N ASP A 94 7.77 2.80 -3.92
CA ASP A 94 8.44 2.41 -2.69
C ASP A 94 8.03 3.32 -1.52
N GLY A 95 7.81 2.70 -0.35
CA GLY A 95 7.44 3.36 0.89
C GLY A 95 6.05 2.94 1.39
N TYR A 96 5.80 3.25 2.66
CA TYR A 96 4.49 3.03 3.27
C TYR A 96 3.46 4.01 2.72
N SER A 97 2.33 3.46 2.29
CA SER A 97 1.22 4.21 1.72
C SER A 97 -0.09 3.53 2.10
N GLN A 98 -1.20 4.27 2.10
CA GLN A 98 -2.53 3.68 2.29
C GLN A 98 -2.91 2.65 1.20
N PHE A 99 -2.22 2.70 0.06
CA PHE A 99 -2.42 1.80 -1.08
C PHE A 99 -1.61 0.50 -0.96
N ASP A 100 -0.67 0.43 -0.01
CA ASP A 100 0.15 -0.76 0.31
C ASP A 100 -0.63 -1.67 1.26
N THR A 101 -1.50 -2.52 0.70
CA THR A 101 -2.44 -3.34 1.49
C THR A 101 -1.80 -4.53 2.20
N ASN A 102 -0.65 -5.01 1.72
CA ASN A 102 0.07 -6.10 2.39
C ASN A 102 1.15 -5.58 3.37
N MET A 103 1.35 -4.26 3.43
CA MET A 103 2.30 -3.56 4.32
C MET A 103 3.76 -3.98 4.12
N ASP A 104 4.15 -4.34 2.90
CA ASP A 104 5.53 -4.72 2.58
C ASP A 104 6.42 -3.54 2.14
N GLY A 105 5.86 -2.32 2.18
CA GLY A 105 6.53 -1.07 1.83
C GLY A 105 6.60 -0.84 0.32
N LYS A 106 5.78 -1.52 -0.48
CA LYS A 106 5.75 -1.38 -1.95
C LYS A 106 4.34 -1.44 -2.50
N VAL A 107 3.88 -0.31 -3.04
CA VAL A 107 2.59 -0.26 -3.74
C VAL A 107 2.71 -0.83 -5.14
N ARG A 108 1.96 -1.90 -5.45
CA ARG A 108 1.97 -2.55 -6.77
C ARG A 108 0.60 -2.97 -7.24
N TYR A 109 0.35 -2.79 -8.53
CA TYR A 109 -0.82 -3.33 -9.22
C TYR A 109 -0.35 -4.32 -10.28
N SER A 110 -0.84 -5.54 -10.23
CA SER A 110 -0.83 -6.48 -11.35
C SER A 110 -2.24 -6.99 -11.49
N ASP A 111 -2.83 -6.84 -12.68
CA ASP A 111 -3.99 -7.65 -13.02
C ASP A 111 -3.54 -9.13 -13.07
N GLY A 112 -4.46 -10.03 -12.73
CA GLY A 112 -4.21 -11.47 -12.79
C GLY A 112 -4.14 -12.03 -14.21
N PHE A 113 -4.02 -11.20 -15.25
CA PHE A 113 -4.11 -11.60 -16.66
C PHE A 113 -2.78 -11.50 -17.42
N ILE A 114 -1.63 -11.41 -16.72
CA ILE A 114 -0.32 -11.52 -17.37
C ILE A 114 0.24 -12.95 -17.19
N PRO A 115 0.39 -13.76 -18.27
CA PRO A 115 0.98 -15.10 -18.18
C PRO A 115 2.47 -15.04 -17.78
N PRO A 116 3.03 -16.13 -17.24
CA PRO A 116 3.99 -16.06 -16.15
C PRO A 116 5.41 -15.74 -16.63
N SER A 117 6.12 -14.91 -15.87
CA SER A 117 7.51 -15.22 -15.49
C SER A 117 8.07 -14.35 -14.37
N THR A 118 7.37 -13.30 -13.94
CA THR A 118 7.70 -12.61 -12.69
C THR A 118 6.45 -11.94 -12.16
N VAL A 119 5.68 -12.67 -11.35
CA VAL A 119 4.63 -12.05 -10.54
C VAL A 119 5.36 -11.22 -9.49
N ILE A 120 5.44 -9.92 -9.73
CA ILE A 120 5.74 -9.01 -8.63
C ILE A 120 4.52 -9.10 -7.71
N ALA A 121 4.72 -9.41 -6.43
CA ALA A 121 3.61 -9.51 -5.48
C ALA A 121 2.77 -8.23 -5.57
N SER A 122 1.48 -8.36 -5.85
CA SER A 122 0.57 -7.23 -6.08
C SER A 122 -0.34 -7.07 -4.87
N ASP A 123 -0.57 -5.83 -4.47
CA ASP A 123 -1.46 -5.48 -3.36
C ASP A 123 -2.92 -5.73 -3.73
N ALA A 124 -3.24 -5.59 -5.01
CA ALA A 124 -4.56 -5.94 -5.54
C ALA A 124 -4.83 -7.46 -5.42
N LEU A 125 -3.82 -8.31 -5.66
CA LEU A 125 -3.95 -9.76 -5.47
C LEU A 125 -4.07 -10.14 -3.99
N PHE A 126 -3.44 -9.39 -3.09
CA PHE A 126 -3.58 -9.59 -1.66
C PHE A 126 -5.04 -9.37 -1.21
N ILE A 127 -5.69 -8.29 -1.68
CA ILE A 127 -7.12 -8.05 -1.42
C ILE A 127 -7.97 -9.23 -1.90
N PHE A 128 -7.74 -9.72 -3.12
CA PHE A 128 -8.48 -10.87 -3.65
C PHE A 128 -8.31 -12.13 -2.78
N SER A 129 -7.11 -12.36 -2.24
CA SER A 129 -6.85 -13.49 -1.35
C SER A 129 -7.57 -13.38 0.00
N ILE A 130 -7.77 -12.17 0.53
CA ILE A 130 -8.52 -11.93 1.76
C ILE A 130 -10.01 -12.19 1.56
N LEU A 131 -10.51 -11.99 0.35
CA LEU A 131 -11.92 -12.22 -0.02
C LEU A 131 -12.21 -13.66 -0.43
N ASP A 132 -11.35 -14.62 -0.04
CA ASP A 132 -11.44 -16.04 -0.42
C ASP A 132 -11.53 -16.27 -1.94
N GLY A 133 -11.02 -15.33 -2.74
CA GLY A 133 -11.10 -15.38 -4.20
C GLY A 133 -12.49 -15.07 -4.76
N ASP A 134 -13.38 -14.45 -3.98
CA ASP A 134 -14.67 -13.96 -4.47
C ASP A 134 -14.49 -12.62 -5.21
N PRO A 135 -14.69 -12.58 -6.54
CA PRO A 135 -14.57 -11.34 -7.33
C PRO A 135 -15.69 -10.33 -7.06
N ALA A 136 -16.72 -10.73 -6.31
CA ALA A 136 -17.78 -9.85 -5.82
C ALA A 136 -17.75 -9.70 -4.28
N GLY A 137 -16.72 -10.23 -3.63
CA GLY A 137 -16.57 -10.21 -2.19
C GLY A 137 -16.39 -8.80 -1.65
N GLU A 138 -17.03 -8.51 -0.52
CA GLU A 138 -16.85 -7.28 0.23
C GLU A 138 -16.76 -7.62 1.72
N ILE A 139 -15.80 -7.01 2.41
CA ILE A 139 -15.76 -6.99 3.86
C ILE A 139 -15.95 -5.56 4.35
N THR A 140 -16.96 -5.34 5.19
CA THR A 140 -17.11 -4.07 5.91
C THR A 140 -16.10 -4.01 7.04
N GLN A 141 -15.31 -2.94 7.07
CA GLN A 141 -14.43 -2.62 8.18
C GLN A 141 -15.25 -1.99 9.31
N GLN A 142 -15.19 -2.57 10.50
CA GLN A 142 -15.69 -1.93 11.72
C GLN A 142 -14.53 -1.27 12.44
N PHE A 143 -14.54 0.06 12.49
CA PHE A 143 -13.54 0.88 13.19
C PHE A 143 -13.91 1.09 14.66
#